data_AF-A0A3B9Y554-F1
#
_entry.id   AF-A0A3B9Y554-F1
#
_cell.length_a   1.000
_cell.length_b   1.000
_cell.length_c   1.000
_cell.angle_alpha   90.00
_cell.angle_beta   90.00
_cell.angle_gamma   90.00
#
_symmetry.space_group_name_H-M   'P 1'
#
loop_
_entity.id
_entity.type
_entity.pdbx_description
1 polymer ?
#
loop_
_entity_poly.entity_id
_entity_poly.type
_entity_poly.pdbx_seq_one_letter_code
_entity_poly.pdbx_strand_id
1 'polypeptide(L)' 'MRRYAARTKQVGADLPTFNGNDLWDLPMAATFLLDQSGIVRLAFVDPDFTRRLDPSVAIARLKELQGF' A
#
# COMPACT_ATOMS: atom_id res chain seq x y z
N MET A 1 7.45 -6.75 -14.67
CA MET A 1 7.86 -6.93 -13.25
C MET A 1 9.37 -6.91 -13.00
N ARG A 2 10.25 -7.15 -14.01
CA ARG A 2 11.73 -6.95 -13.89
C ARG A 2 12.21 -5.52 -13.54
N ARG A 3 11.33 -4.52 -13.44
CA ARG A 3 11.69 -3.10 -13.22
C ARG A 3 12.06 -2.76 -11.78
N TYR A 4 11.61 -3.54 -10.79
CA TYR A 4 11.84 -3.19 -9.37
C TYR A 4 13.19 -3.67 -8.84
N ALA A 5 13.77 -4.74 -9.42
CA ALA A 5 15.02 -5.33 -8.94
C ALA A 5 16.23 -4.39 -9.02
N ALA A 6 16.26 -3.52 -10.03
CA ALA A 6 17.33 -2.54 -10.17
C ALA A 6 17.25 -1.42 -9.11
N ARG A 7 16.03 -1.07 -8.65
CA ARG A 7 15.80 0.07 -7.75
C ARG A 7 15.95 -0.30 -6.28
N THR A 8 15.52 -1.50 -5.87
CA THR A 8 15.66 -1.94 -4.47
C THR A 8 17.11 -2.34 -4.13
N LYS A 9 17.88 -2.89 -5.08
CA LYS A 9 19.34 -3.09 -4.89
C LYS A 9 20.10 -1.78 -4.67
N GLN A 10 19.71 -0.70 -5.35
CA GLN A 10 20.34 0.62 -5.18
C GLN A 10 20.12 1.23 -3.79
N VAL A 11 19.09 0.80 -3.06
CA VAL A 11 18.81 1.21 -1.67
C VAL A 11 19.09 0.11 -0.64
N GLY A 12 19.84 -0.94 -1.04
CA GLY A 12 20.27 -2.02 -0.13
C GLY A 12 19.17 -3.01 0.27
N ALA A 13 18.02 -3.00 -0.41
CA ALA A 13 16.92 -3.93 -0.15
C ALA A 13 17.04 -5.17 -1.05
N ASP A 14 17.63 -6.25 -0.53
CA ASP A 14 17.62 -7.57 -1.17
C ASP A 14 16.31 -8.30 -0.85
N LEU A 15 15.30 -8.05 -1.68
CA LEU A 15 13.93 -8.53 -1.45
C LEU A 15 13.80 -10.05 -1.30
N PRO A 16 14.49 -10.90 -2.10
CA PRO A 16 14.47 -12.34 -1.88
C PRO A 16 14.88 -12.75 -0.46
N THR A 17 15.96 -12.15 0.05
CA THR A 17 16.45 -12.41 1.41
C THR A 17 15.43 -11.98 2.46
N PHE A 18 14.78 -10.82 2.30
CA PHE A 18 13.73 -10.37 3.21
C PHE A 18 12.44 -11.19 3.13
N ASN A 19 12.06 -11.61 1.93
CA ASN A 19 10.83 -12.35 1.67
C ASN A 19 10.95 -13.86 1.95
N GLY A 20 12.17 -14.38 2.11
CA GLY A 20 12.43 -15.81 2.32
C GLY A 20 12.10 -16.67 1.10
N ASN A 21 12.13 -16.11 -0.10
CA ASN A 21 11.89 -16.82 -1.36
C ASN A 21 12.68 -16.18 -2.50
N ASP A 22 12.76 -16.86 -3.65
CA ASP A 22 13.53 -16.37 -4.80
C ASP A 22 12.80 -15.29 -5.64
N LEU A 23 11.67 -14.76 -5.14
CA LEU A 23 10.83 -13.82 -5.86
C LEU A 23 11.20 -12.37 -5.56
N TRP A 24 11.27 -11.57 -6.63
CA TRP A 24 11.47 -10.12 -6.57
C TRP A 24 10.13 -9.38 -6.60
N ASP A 25 9.24 -9.77 -5.69
CA ASP A 25 7.88 -9.25 -5.62
C ASP A 25 7.69 -8.34 -4.41
N LEU A 26 7.02 -7.21 -4.66
CA LEU A 26 6.50 -6.33 -3.63
C LEU A 26 4.98 -6.38 -3.70
N PRO A 27 4.29 -6.50 -2.57
CA PRO A 27 2.84 -6.39 -2.57
C PRO A 27 2.43 -5.02 -3.11
N MET A 28 1.35 -4.97 -3.90
CA MET A 28 0.74 -3.70 -4.27
C MET A 28 0.32 -2.97 -3.01
N ALA A 29 0.72 -1.71 -2.89
CA ALA A 29 0.32 -0.89 -1.76
C ALA A 29 -1.18 -0.59 -1.88
N ALA A 30 -1.91 -0.79 -0.79
CA ALA A 30 -3.32 -0.50 -0.74
C ALA A 30 -3.74 0.06 0.63
N THR A 31 -4.70 0.98 0.62
CA THR A 31 -5.38 1.49 1.81
C THR A 31 -6.87 1.32 1.63
N PHE A 32 -7.51 0.63 2.57
CA PHE A 32 -8.97 0.47 2.62
C PHE A 32 -9.50 1.02 3.93
N LEU A 33 -10.62 1.74 3.87
CA LEU A 33 -11.40 2.11 5.04
C LEU A 33 -12.71 1.36 4.99
N LEU A 34 -12.98 0.55 6.01
CA LEU A 34 -14.20 -0.23 6.15
C LEU A 34 -15.04 0.38 7.27
N ASP A 35 -16.35 0.37 7.10
CA ASP A 35 -17.25 0.64 8.22
C ASP A 35 -17.51 -0.61 9.08
N GLN A 36 -18.28 -0.45 10.15
CA GLN A 36 -18.61 -1.54 11.08
C GLN A 36 -19.49 -2.63 10.47
N SER A 37 -20.16 -2.37 9.34
CA SER A 37 -20.88 -3.39 8.58
C SER A 37 -19.99 -4.18 7.61
N GLY A 38 -18.68 -3.88 7.59
CA GLY A 38 -17.71 -4.52 6.71
C GLY A 38 -17.70 -3.97 5.29
N ILE A 39 -18.37 -2.83 5.04
CA ILE A 39 -18.43 -2.24 3.69
C ILE A 39 -17.27 -1.26 3.49
N VAL A 40 -16.60 -1.38 2.35
CA VAL A 40 -15.52 -0.47 1.95
C VAL A 40 -16.10 0.92 1.64
N ARG A 41 -15.63 1.93 2.38
CA ARG A 41 -16.00 3.36 2.23
C ARG A 41 -14.89 4.22 1.62
N LEU A 42 -13.68 3.67 1.50
CA LEU A 42 -12.54 4.22 0.76
C LEU A 42 -11.66 3.07 0.27
N ALA A 43 -11.18 3.16 -0.97
CA ALA A 43 -10.18 2.27 -1.52
C ALA A 43 -9.14 3.09 -2.29
N PHE A 44 -7.87 2.86 -1.99
CA PHE A 44 -6.73 3.34 -2.76
C PHE A 44 -5.83 2.15 -3.05
N VAL A 45 -5.52 1.90 -4.32
CA VAL A 45 -4.64 0.82 -4.77
C VAL A 45 -3.76 1.37 -5.88
N ASP A 46 -2.44 1.21 -5.76
CA ASP A 46 -1.49 1.68 -6.78
C ASP A 46 -0.46 0.59 -7.10
N PRO A 47 -0.27 0.22 -8.39
CA PRO A 47 0.79 -0.70 -8.80
C PRO A 47 2.21 -0.17 -8.52
N ASP A 48 2.39 1.15 -8.41
CA ASP A 48 3.63 1.72 -7.89
C ASP A 48 3.56 1.76 -6.36
N PHE A 49 4.18 0.77 -5.72
CA PHE A 49 4.21 0.60 -4.26
C PHE A 49 4.79 1.80 -3.48
N THR A 50 5.46 2.73 -4.16
CA THR A 50 5.97 3.97 -3.56
C THR A 50 4.89 5.04 -3.43
N ARG A 51 3.81 4.94 -4.20
CA ARG A 51 2.64 5.80 -4.10
C ARG A 51 1.73 5.25 -3.00
N ARG A 52 1.42 6.09 -2.02
CA ARG A 52 0.53 5.77 -0.90
C ARG A 52 -0.57 6.82 -0.83
N LEU A 53 -1.72 6.43 -0.29
CA LEU A 53 -2.73 7.38 0.10
C LEU A 53 -2.15 8.31 1.18
N ASP A 54 -2.34 9.61 1.03
CA ASP A 54 -2.05 10.58 2.09
C ASP A 54 -2.92 10.24 3.33
N PRO A 55 -2.32 10.04 4.53
CA PRO A 55 -3.06 9.72 5.73
C PRO A 55 -4.18 10.72 6.06
N SER A 56 -4.01 11.99 5.71
CA SER A 56 -5.02 13.03 5.94
C SER A 56 -6.33 12.75 5.20
N VAL A 57 -6.28 12.13 4.02
CA VAL A 57 -7.47 11.75 3.24
C VAL A 57 -8.25 10.65 3.96
N ALA A 58 -7.56 9.64 4.50
CA ALA A 58 -8.19 8.58 5.27
C ALA A 58 -8.86 9.13 6.54
N ILE A 59 -8.18 10.04 7.25
CA ILE A 59 -8.70 10.67 8.47
C ILE A 59 -9.90 11.57 8.16
N ALA A 60 -9.84 12.37 7.10
CA ALA A 60 -10.97 13.21 6.67
C ALA A 60 -12.18 12.35 6.33
N ARG A 61 -11.99 11.28 5.56
CA ARG A 61 -13.07 10.35 5.21
C ARG A 61 -13.68 9.67 6.43
N LEU A 62 -12.86 9.33 7.43
CA LEU A 62 -13.34 8.76 8.69
C LEU A 62 -14.25 9.75 9.44
N LYS A 63 -13.86 11.01 9.53
CA LYS A 63 -14.65 12.06 10.22
C LYS A 63 -16.00 12.29 9.55
N GLU A 64 -16.02 12.37 8.22
CA GLU A 64 -17.26 12.49 7.44
C GLU A 64 -18.24 11.34 7.74
N LEU A 65 -17.75 10.10 7.83
CA LEU A 65 -18.57 8.93 8.13
C LEU A 65 -19.09 8.91 9.57
N GLN A 66 -18.38 9.55 10.49
CA GLN A 66 -18.80 9.70 11.88
C GLN A 66 -19.69 10.94 12.09
N GLY A 67 -19.90 11.76 11.06
CA GLY A 67 -20.73 12.96 11.11
C GLY A 67 -20.07 14.15 11.83
N PHE A 68 -18.74 14.20 11.87
CA PHE A 68 -17.95 15.30 12.45
C PHE A 68 -17.34 16.21 11.39
#